data_AF-A0A819A5Y5-F1
#
_entry.id   AF-A0A819A5Y5-F1
#
_cell.length_a   1.000
_cell.length_b   1.000
_cell.length_c   1.000
_cell.angle_alpha   90.00
_cell.angle_beta   90.00
_cell.angle_gamma   90.00
#
_symmetry.space_group_name_H-M   'P 1'
#
loop_
_entity.id
_entity.type
_entity.pdbx_description
1 polymer ?
#
loop_
_entity_poly.entity_id
_entity_poly.type
_entity_poly.pdbx_seq_one_letter_code
_entity_poly.pdbx_strand_id
1 'polypeptide(L)'
;MLNIRLYNILIDLCLIFVFTHSSYLPEWSSLDTRPLPNWYDQSKVGIFVHWGVFSVPSINPEAWMWWSWKGDNPNPDTVAFMNKNYPPDWTYADFAPQFRAEFYDPNEWADIFAASGAKYVVLTSKHHEGYTMWPSKYSFNWNAMDVGPKRDLLGDLANAIRSRTNITFGLYHSMYEWFHPLYLEDKKNGFKTQFFPNMKTLPELKEIVETYKPSVIWSDGDWEAPDTYWNSTGFLAWLYNESPVKDTVVVNDRWGNGIPCNHGDFYTCSDHYNPGHLVTHKWENCFTIDKGSWGFRRTAKLGDFITIEELLKELVTTVSTGGNVLINVGPTSYGKIAPIFEERLRQMGSWLKVNGEAIYSSIPWKYQNDTINSNVWYTSSKDGASVYGSLLVWPNNTTEITLGAPVSSASTTVTLLGSNAGPLKWRAASESGGMIIDISNIKMYSLASDWTWVFKFEHISSVKSKIKKHETL
;
A
#
# COMPACT_ATOMS: atom_id res chain seq x y z
N MET A 1 19.20 16.82 71.87
CA MET A 1 18.47 17.64 70.87
C MET A 1 19.48 18.22 69.89
N LEU A 2 19.63 17.62 68.71
CA LEU A 2 19.50 18.30 67.41
C LEU A 2 19.82 17.29 66.31
N ASN A 3 18.84 17.08 65.43
CA ASN A 3 18.93 16.32 64.19
C ASN A 3 19.74 17.11 63.16
N ILE A 4 20.60 16.44 62.40
CA ILE A 4 20.93 16.86 61.02
C ILE A 4 20.93 15.61 60.14
N ARG A 5 19.85 15.46 59.36
CA ARG A 5 19.74 14.53 58.24
C ARG A 5 20.55 15.07 57.06
N LEU A 6 21.45 14.26 56.51
CA LEU A 6 22.07 14.48 55.21
C LEU A 6 21.06 14.13 54.10
N TYR A 7 20.64 15.13 53.33
CA TYR A 7 19.92 14.95 52.06
C TYR A 7 20.96 14.85 50.93
N ASN A 8 21.04 13.69 50.28
CA ASN A 8 21.67 13.56 48.97
C ASN A 8 20.67 14.06 47.92
N ILE A 9 21.00 15.17 47.25
CA ILE A 9 20.29 15.66 46.07
C ILE A 9 20.91 14.95 44.86
N LEU A 10 20.19 13.99 44.30
CA LEU A 10 20.41 13.51 42.94
C LEU A 10 19.83 14.56 41.99
N ILE A 11 20.70 15.21 41.21
CA ILE A 11 20.30 16.07 40.11
C ILE A 11 20.05 15.16 38.91
N ASP A 12 18.78 14.88 38.62
CA ASP A 12 18.39 14.28 37.35
C ASP A 12 18.63 15.30 36.23
N LEU A 13 19.68 15.07 35.44
CA LEU A 13 19.91 15.78 34.18
C LEU A 13 18.88 15.27 33.16
N CYS A 14 17.72 15.92 33.09
CA CYS A 14 16.79 15.74 31.99
C CYS A 14 17.43 16.36 30.73
N LEU A 15 18.02 15.52 29.87
CA LEU A 15 18.41 15.89 28.51
C LEU A 15 17.15 16.19 27.70
N ILE A 16 16.75 17.46 27.69
CA ILE A 16 15.77 17.97 26.73
C ILE A 16 16.47 18.02 25.38
N PHE A 17 16.22 17.01 24.54
CA PHE A 17 16.55 17.10 23.11
C PHE A 17 15.66 18.19 22.51
N VAL A 18 16.19 19.40 22.39
CA VAL A 18 15.61 20.44 21.55
C VAL A 18 15.89 20.01 20.10
N PHE A 19 14.94 19.29 19.49
CA PHE A 19 14.92 19.17 18.04
C PHE A 19 14.66 20.56 17.47
N THR A 20 15.72 21.25 17.06
CA THR A 20 15.58 22.38 16.14
C THR A 20 14.98 21.80 14.86
N HIS A 21 13.66 21.96 14.67
CA HIS A 21 13.02 21.68 13.39
C HIS A 21 13.60 22.67 12.38
N SER A 22 14.64 22.25 11.66
CA SER A 22 15.02 22.91 10.42
C SER A 22 13.83 22.78 9.49
N SER A 23 13.25 23.90 9.07
CA SER A 23 12.18 23.91 8.07
C SER A 23 12.66 23.23 6.80
N TYR A 24 11.83 22.38 6.19
CA TYR A 24 12.11 21.78 4.90
C TYR A 24 12.04 22.84 3.79
N LEU A 25 13.08 22.95 2.98
CA LEU A 25 13.13 23.85 1.83
C LEU A 25 12.40 23.20 0.63
N PRO A 26 11.87 24.00 -0.32
CA PRO A 26 11.18 23.48 -1.51
C PRO A 26 12.16 22.94 -2.57
N GLU A 27 13.03 22.02 -2.16
CA GLU A 27 14.02 21.34 -2.99
C GLU A 27 14.17 19.89 -2.52
N TRP A 28 14.34 18.95 -3.45
CA TRP A 28 14.40 17.51 -3.14
C TRP A 28 15.51 17.15 -2.14
N SER A 29 16.68 17.78 -2.26
CA SER A 29 17.80 17.60 -1.32
C SER A 29 17.44 17.91 0.13
N SER A 30 16.46 18.79 0.38
CA SER A 30 15.94 19.06 1.72
C SER A 30 14.78 18.13 2.07
N LEU A 31 13.83 17.95 1.16
CA LEU A 31 12.62 17.14 1.39
C LEU A 31 12.95 15.67 1.66
N ASP A 32 13.90 15.09 0.94
CA ASP A 32 14.29 13.68 1.07
C ASP A 32 15.06 13.39 2.38
N THR A 33 15.45 14.42 3.13
CA THR A 33 16.02 14.23 4.48
C THR A 33 14.97 13.94 5.55
N ARG A 34 13.69 14.08 5.20
CA ARG A 34 12.60 13.86 6.14
C ARG A 34 12.57 12.39 6.57
N PRO A 35 12.58 12.11 7.89
CA PRO A 35 12.51 10.73 8.36
C PRO A 35 11.13 10.15 8.09
N LEU A 36 11.10 8.91 7.58
CA LEU A 36 9.84 8.18 7.38
C LEU A 36 9.13 7.96 8.72
N PRO A 37 7.84 8.34 8.86
CA PRO A 37 7.05 8.04 10.04
C PRO A 37 6.97 6.53 10.30
N ASN A 38 7.29 6.12 11.54
CA ASN A 38 7.35 4.70 11.93
C ASN A 38 6.08 3.91 11.61
N TRP A 39 4.91 4.56 11.72
CA TRP A 39 3.62 3.89 11.47
C TRP A 39 3.55 3.34 10.04
N TYR A 40 4.14 4.01 9.06
CA TYR A 40 4.04 3.61 7.66
C TYR A 40 4.83 2.33 7.38
N ASP A 41 6.08 2.27 7.83
CA ASP A 41 6.87 1.04 7.69
C ASP A 41 6.29 -0.10 8.54
N GLN A 42 5.71 0.16 9.70
CA GLN A 42 5.12 -0.88 10.55
C GLN A 42 3.81 -1.46 10.00
N SER A 43 3.11 -0.70 9.15
CA SER A 43 1.76 -1.00 8.67
C SER A 43 1.70 -2.17 7.69
N LYS A 44 2.65 -2.23 6.74
CA LYS A 44 2.82 -3.25 5.68
C LYS A 44 1.66 -3.46 4.69
N VAL A 45 0.40 -3.32 5.11
CA VAL A 45 -0.78 -3.69 4.33
C VAL A 45 -1.74 -2.50 4.26
N GLY A 46 -1.99 -2.02 3.05
CA GLY A 46 -2.98 -0.99 2.73
C GLY A 46 -4.01 -1.47 1.71
N ILE A 47 -5.18 -0.82 1.70
CA ILE A 47 -6.20 -1.00 0.65
C ILE A 47 -6.27 0.24 -0.23
N PHE A 48 -6.25 0.05 -1.54
CA PHE A 48 -6.54 1.10 -2.50
C PHE A 48 -7.99 0.96 -2.99
N VAL A 49 -8.64 2.08 -3.26
CA VAL A 49 -9.98 2.11 -3.82
C VAL A 49 -10.02 3.05 -5.01
N HIS A 50 -10.22 2.49 -6.21
CA HIS A 50 -10.50 3.25 -7.43
C HIS A 50 -12.01 3.28 -7.68
N TRP A 51 -12.60 4.45 -7.45
CA TRP A 51 -14.04 4.65 -7.57
C TRP A 51 -14.33 6.07 -8.05
N GLY A 52 -15.14 6.19 -9.10
CA GLY A 52 -15.46 7.46 -9.75
C GLY A 52 -16.53 7.29 -10.82
N VAL A 53 -16.71 8.30 -11.68
CA VAL A 53 -17.74 8.28 -12.72
C VAL A 53 -17.46 7.20 -13.76
N PHE A 54 -16.19 6.86 -13.99
CA PHE A 54 -15.78 5.70 -14.79
C PHE A 54 -16.40 4.35 -14.34
N SER A 55 -16.84 4.23 -13.08
CA SER A 55 -17.53 3.04 -12.58
C SER A 55 -18.99 2.95 -13.01
N VAL A 56 -19.53 3.93 -13.73
CA VAL A 56 -20.87 3.88 -14.36
C VAL A 56 -20.87 3.04 -15.65
N PRO A 57 -20.04 3.34 -16.67
CA PRO A 57 -19.96 2.50 -17.84
C PRO A 57 -19.37 1.12 -17.52
N SER A 58 -18.41 1.05 -16.58
CA SER A 58 -17.82 -0.21 -16.08
C SER A 58 -17.28 -1.14 -17.19
N ILE A 59 -16.61 -0.57 -18.19
CA ILE A 59 -16.01 -1.31 -19.32
C ILE A 59 -14.50 -1.20 -19.30
N ASN A 60 -13.79 -2.18 -19.85
CA ASN A 60 -12.32 -2.15 -19.89
C ASN A 60 -11.79 -1.24 -21.03
N PRO A 61 -10.68 -0.49 -20.81
CA PRO A 61 -10.04 -0.19 -19.53
C PRO A 61 -10.87 0.81 -18.72
N GLU A 62 -11.21 0.47 -17.47
CA GLU A 62 -12.28 1.15 -16.75
C GLU A 62 -11.89 2.54 -16.25
N ALA A 63 -10.88 2.65 -15.38
CA ALA A 63 -10.42 3.94 -14.86
C ALA A 63 -9.83 4.85 -15.97
N TRP A 64 -9.62 4.30 -17.17
CA TRP A 64 -9.11 4.95 -18.38
C TRP A 64 -10.17 5.08 -19.49
N MET A 65 -11.45 4.86 -19.17
CA MET A 65 -12.50 4.75 -20.18
C MET A 65 -12.63 6.03 -21.01
N TRP A 66 -12.62 7.21 -20.37
CA TRP A 66 -12.80 8.48 -21.10
C TRP A 66 -11.66 8.73 -22.08
N TRP A 67 -10.41 8.53 -21.65
CA TRP A 67 -9.26 8.61 -22.55
C TRP A 67 -9.31 7.57 -23.67
N SER A 68 -9.71 6.34 -23.35
CA SER A 68 -9.88 5.28 -24.35
C SER A 68 -10.99 5.57 -25.36
N TRP A 69 -11.91 6.49 -25.06
CA TRP A 69 -12.98 6.91 -25.96
C TRP A 69 -12.65 8.18 -26.76
N LYS A 70 -12.02 9.17 -26.12
CA LYS A 70 -11.87 10.54 -26.66
C LYS A 70 -10.43 11.06 -26.72
N GLY A 71 -9.46 10.30 -26.20
CA GLY A 71 -8.04 10.65 -26.25
C GLY A 71 -7.48 10.61 -27.67
N ASP A 72 -6.17 10.82 -27.80
CA ASP A 72 -5.51 10.98 -29.10
C ASP A 72 -5.62 9.75 -30.01
N ASN A 73 -5.64 8.56 -29.40
CA ASN A 73 -5.80 7.27 -30.10
C ASN A 73 -6.93 6.46 -29.45
N PRO A 74 -8.20 6.72 -29.77
CA PRO A 74 -9.32 6.01 -29.17
C PRO A 74 -9.27 4.50 -29.44
N ASN A 75 -9.59 3.72 -28.43
CA ASN A 75 -9.73 2.27 -28.53
C ASN A 75 -10.99 1.92 -29.36
N PRO A 76 -10.87 1.15 -30.46
CA PRO A 76 -12.00 0.81 -31.31
C PRO A 76 -13.14 0.08 -30.59
N ASP A 77 -12.84 -0.79 -29.62
CA ASP A 77 -13.85 -1.54 -28.88
C ASP A 77 -14.61 -0.63 -27.91
N THR A 78 -13.92 0.32 -27.27
CA THR A 78 -14.54 1.35 -26.43
C THR A 78 -15.46 2.23 -27.27
N VAL A 79 -14.99 2.71 -28.44
CA VAL A 79 -15.80 3.52 -29.37
C VAL A 79 -17.01 2.74 -29.88
N ALA A 80 -16.84 1.48 -30.28
CA ALA A 80 -17.93 0.63 -30.75
C ALA A 80 -18.97 0.36 -29.65
N PHE A 81 -18.51 0.12 -28.42
CA PHE A 81 -19.39 0.00 -27.26
C PHE A 81 -20.20 1.28 -27.04
N MET A 82 -19.54 2.45 -27.11
CA MET A 82 -20.22 3.73 -26.93
C MET A 82 -21.27 3.97 -28.03
N ASN A 83 -20.91 3.79 -29.30
CA ASN A 83 -21.82 3.98 -30.44
C ASN A 83 -23.01 3.01 -30.44
N LYS A 84 -22.82 1.80 -29.91
CA LYS A 84 -23.87 0.77 -29.86
C LYS A 84 -24.87 1.01 -28.74
N ASN A 85 -24.42 1.52 -27.59
CA ASN A 85 -25.21 1.51 -26.36
C ASN A 85 -25.66 2.91 -25.90
N TYR A 86 -25.13 3.99 -26.47
CA TYR A 86 -25.45 5.36 -26.07
C TYR A 86 -25.86 6.23 -27.27
N PRO A 87 -26.64 7.29 -27.05
CA PRO A 87 -26.99 8.25 -28.09
C PRO A 87 -25.76 8.87 -28.81
N PRO A 88 -25.88 9.25 -30.09
CA PRO A 88 -24.75 9.81 -30.86
C PRO A 88 -24.12 11.09 -30.27
N ASP A 89 -24.88 11.87 -29.49
CA ASP A 89 -24.47 13.11 -28.84
C ASP A 89 -24.05 12.92 -27.38
N TRP A 90 -23.99 11.67 -26.90
CA TRP A 90 -23.57 11.35 -25.54
C TRP A 90 -22.15 11.86 -25.28
N THR A 91 -21.97 12.46 -24.10
CA THR A 91 -20.69 12.95 -23.58
C THR A 91 -20.31 12.19 -22.32
N TYR A 92 -19.05 12.34 -21.88
CA TYR A 92 -18.64 11.70 -20.63
C TYR A 92 -19.36 12.27 -19.41
N ALA A 93 -19.68 13.57 -19.45
CA ALA A 93 -20.39 14.23 -18.36
C ALA A 93 -21.80 13.66 -18.12
N ASP A 94 -22.43 13.08 -19.14
CA ASP A 94 -23.75 12.45 -19.02
C ASP A 94 -23.75 11.17 -18.16
N PHE A 95 -22.56 10.63 -17.83
CA PHE A 95 -22.42 9.56 -16.85
C PHE A 95 -22.49 10.05 -15.40
N ALA A 96 -22.13 11.31 -15.11
CA ALA A 96 -22.05 11.78 -13.73
C ALA A 96 -23.39 11.72 -12.97
N PRO A 97 -24.56 12.06 -13.55
CA PRO A 97 -25.84 11.87 -12.87
C PRO A 97 -26.19 10.40 -12.56
N GLN A 98 -25.58 9.46 -13.28
CA GLN A 98 -25.79 8.01 -13.07
C GLN A 98 -24.84 7.42 -12.02
N PHE A 99 -23.82 8.16 -11.60
CA PHE A 99 -22.99 7.81 -10.46
C PHE A 99 -23.74 8.11 -9.17
N ARG A 100 -24.63 7.20 -8.76
CA ARG A 100 -25.64 7.48 -7.73
C ARG A 100 -25.21 7.07 -6.32
N ALA A 101 -24.26 6.14 -6.18
CA ALA A 101 -23.77 5.65 -4.90
C ALA A 101 -24.90 5.26 -3.90
N GLU A 102 -26.05 4.79 -4.38
CA GLU A 102 -27.26 4.63 -3.55
C GLU A 102 -27.15 3.52 -2.50
N PHE A 103 -26.20 2.59 -2.66
CA PHE A 103 -25.86 1.54 -1.70
C PHE A 103 -24.51 1.76 -1.03
N TYR A 104 -23.93 2.96 -1.17
CA TYR A 104 -22.70 3.32 -0.49
C TYR A 104 -22.93 3.48 1.01
N ASP A 105 -22.41 2.52 1.78
CA ASP A 105 -22.32 2.58 3.23
C ASP A 105 -20.83 2.67 3.65
N PRO A 106 -20.36 3.84 4.11
CA PRO A 106 -18.98 4.02 4.55
C PRO A 106 -18.63 3.15 5.77
N ASN A 107 -19.61 2.78 6.60
CA ASN A 107 -19.38 1.91 7.76
C ASN A 107 -19.16 0.47 7.31
N GLU A 108 -19.94 -0.01 6.34
CA GLU A 108 -19.74 -1.33 5.73
C GLU A 108 -18.35 -1.43 5.10
N TRP A 109 -17.93 -0.41 4.35
CA TRP A 109 -16.58 -0.35 3.78
C TRP A 109 -15.49 -0.36 4.85
N ALA A 110 -15.64 0.46 5.90
CA ALA A 110 -14.71 0.50 7.03
C ALA A 110 -14.60 -0.87 7.72
N ASP A 111 -15.72 -1.57 7.90
CA ASP A 111 -15.75 -2.90 8.51
C ASP A 111 -15.09 -3.97 7.60
N ILE A 112 -15.28 -3.89 6.28
CA ILE A 112 -14.59 -4.75 5.30
C ILE A 112 -13.08 -4.51 5.34
N PHE A 113 -12.63 -3.26 5.33
CA PHE A 113 -11.21 -2.92 5.37
C PHE A 113 -10.58 -3.30 6.71
N ALA A 114 -11.27 -3.12 7.83
CA ALA A 114 -10.80 -3.58 9.14
C ALA A 114 -10.68 -5.11 9.17
N ALA A 115 -11.66 -5.82 8.63
CA ALA A 115 -11.66 -7.27 8.55
C ALA A 115 -10.58 -7.82 7.60
N SER A 116 -10.02 -7.00 6.70
CA SER A 116 -8.91 -7.40 5.83
C SER A 116 -7.55 -7.40 6.53
N GLY A 117 -7.45 -6.78 7.71
CA GLY A 117 -6.18 -6.58 8.41
C GLY A 117 -5.37 -5.39 7.88
N ALA A 118 -5.88 -4.62 6.93
CA ALA A 118 -5.20 -3.41 6.49
C ALA A 118 -4.98 -2.42 7.66
N LYS A 119 -3.90 -1.65 7.56
CA LYS A 119 -3.53 -0.60 8.53
C LYS A 119 -3.66 0.80 7.97
N TYR A 120 -3.84 0.91 6.66
CA TYR A 120 -4.19 2.16 5.99
C TYR A 120 -5.09 1.91 4.79
N VAL A 121 -5.82 2.94 4.36
CA VAL A 121 -6.64 2.92 3.15
C VAL A 121 -6.34 4.18 2.34
N VAL A 122 -6.30 4.05 1.02
CA VAL A 122 -6.12 5.15 0.08
C VAL A 122 -7.34 5.15 -0.85
N LEU A 123 -8.13 6.22 -0.82
CA LEU A 123 -9.27 6.39 -1.73
C LEU A 123 -8.92 7.39 -2.82
N THR A 124 -9.30 7.13 -4.07
CA THR A 124 -9.24 8.12 -5.15
C THR A 124 -10.09 9.34 -4.79
N SER A 125 -9.44 10.44 -4.38
CA SER A 125 -10.11 11.72 -4.20
C SER A 125 -10.59 12.27 -5.54
N LYS A 126 -9.69 12.20 -6.53
CA LYS A 126 -9.88 12.61 -7.91
C LYS A 126 -8.98 11.74 -8.79
N HIS A 127 -9.53 11.14 -9.84
CA HIS A 127 -8.76 10.47 -10.89
C HIS A 127 -8.55 11.39 -12.10
N HIS A 128 -7.91 10.91 -13.17
CA HIS A 128 -7.62 11.71 -14.38
C HIS A 128 -8.86 12.30 -15.09
N GLU A 129 -10.06 11.78 -14.78
CA GLU A 129 -11.34 12.34 -15.25
C GLU A 129 -11.69 13.69 -14.60
N GLY A 130 -10.98 14.10 -13.55
CA GLY A 130 -11.19 15.37 -12.87
C GLY A 130 -12.41 15.43 -11.94
N TYR A 131 -13.21 14.36 -11.88
CA TYR A 131 -14.36 14.29 -10.99
C TYR A 131 -13.89 14.14 -9.55
N THR A 132 -14.28 15.08 -8.70
CA THR A 132 -13.89 15.07 -7.28
C THR A 132 -14.95 14.37 -6.42
N MET A 133 -14.50 13.46 -5.57
CA MET A 133 -15.35 12.65 -4.67
C MET A 133 -15.83 13.41 -3.43
N TRP A 134 -15.58 14.72 -3.39
CA TRP A 134 -15.90 15.65 -2.31
C TRP A 134 -16.42 16.97 -2.90
N PRO A 135 -17.09 17.86 -2.14
CA PRO A 135 -17.60 19.15 -2.63
C PRO A 135 -16.47 20.19 -2.86
N SER A 136 -15.57 19.93 -3.81
CA SER A 136 -14.44 20.81 -4.11
C SER A 136 -14.91 22.18 -4.59
N LYS A 137 -14.36 23.24 -4.00
CA LYS A 137 -14.58 24.63 -4.48
C LYS A 137 -13.96 24.88 -5.86
N TYR A 138 -13.03 24.03 -6.27
CA TYR A 138 -12.28 24.13 -7.51
C TYR A 138 -12.83 23.22 -8.61
N SER A 139 -13.82 22.38 -8.32
CA SER A 139 -14.52 21.47 -9.26
C SER A 139 -16.01 21.75 -9.34
N PHE A 140 -16.40 23.03 -9.43
CA PHE A 140 -17.81 23.40 -9.51
C PHE A 140 -18.54 22.61 -10.61
N ASN A 141 -19.67 22.01 -10.26
CA ASN A 141 -20.51 21.20 -11.15
C ASN A 141 -19.86 19.90 -11.70
N TRP A 142 -18.68 19.52 -11.19
CA TRP A 142 -17.99 18.28 -11.55
C TRP A 142 -17.44 17.57 -10.29
N ASN A 143 -18.36 17.35 -9.34
CA ASN A 143 -18.06 16.71 -8.06
C ASN A 143 -19.27 15.97 -7.48
N ALA A 144 -19.02 15.10 -6.49
CA ALA A 144 -20.02 14.25 -5.84
C ALA A 144 -21.17 14.97 -5.14
N MET A 145 -20.98 16.22 -4.73
CA MET A 145 -22.05 17.02 -4.14
C MET A 145 -22.91 17.71 -5.21
N ASP A 146 -22.29 18.20 -6.28
CA ASP A 146 -22.99 18.99 -7.31
C ASP A 146 -23.69 18.11 -8.34
N VAL A 147 -23.22 16.90 -8.64
CA VAL A 147 -23.85 16.00 -9.62
C VAL A 147 -23.62 14.53 -9.24
N GLY A 148 -24.64 13.70 -9.42
CA GLY A 148 -24.62 12.30 -9.01
C GLY A 148 -25.19 12.11 -7.59
N PRO A 149 -24.38 11.72 -6.59
CA PRO A 149 -24.87 11.23 -5.30
C PRO A 149 -25.31 12.31 -4.32
N LYS A 150 -24.99 13.59 -4.57
CA LYS A 150 -25.30 14.74 -3.69
C LYS A 150 -24.74 14.55 -2.27
N ARG A 151 -23.51 14.05 -2.18
CA ARG A 151 -22.90 13.56 -0.94
C ARG A 151 -21.40 13.77 -0.93
N ASP A 152 -20.84 14.14 0.21
CA ASP A 152 -19.38 14.15 0.43
C ASP A 152 -18.91 12.71 0.73
N LEU A 153 -18.48 12.00 -0.31
CA LEU A 153 -18.11 10.60 -0.21
C LEU A 153 -16.76 10.43 0.52
N LEU A 154 -15.82 11.37 0.35
CA LEU A 154 -14.55 11.34 1.07
C LEU A 154 -14.73 11.59 2.57
N GLY A 155 -15.49 12.62 2.92
CA GLY A 155 -15.76 12.96 4.33
C GLY A 155 -16.43 11.81 5.07
N ASP A 156 -17.39 11.16 4.43
CA ASP A 156 -18.10 10.02 5.01
C ASP A 156 -17.19 8.81 5.26
N LEU A 157 -16.35 8.43 4.28
CA LEU A 157 -15.40 7.34 4.50
C LEU A 157 -14.37 7.70 5.57
N ALA A 158 -13.82 8.91 5.53
CA ALA A 158 -12.81 9.37 6.48
C ALA A 158 -13.35 9.30 7.92
N ASN A 159 -14.60 9.72 8.12
CA ASN A 159 -15.27 9.65 9.42
C ASN A 159 -15.52 8.21 9.87
N ALA A 160 -16.00 7.33 8.98
CA ALA A 160 -16.23 5.93 9.32
C ALA A 160 -14.93 5.21 9.69
N ILE A 161 -13.86 5.41 8.93
CA ILE A 161 -12.54 4.84 9.19
C ILE A 161 -12.02 5.27 10.57
N ARG A 162 -12.04 6.57 10.86
CA ARG A 162 -11.52 7.12 12.13
C ARG A 162 -12.35 6.74 13.35
N SER A 163 -13.67 6.62 13.20
CA SER A 163 -14.56 6.36 14.33
C SER A 163 -14.73 4.88 14.67
N ARG A 164 -14.49 3.98 13.69
CA ARG A 164 -14.78 2.54 13.84
C ARG A 164 -13.54 1.66 13.83
N THR A 165 -12.42 2.15 13.33
CA THR A 165 -11.26 1.31 13.03
C THR A 165 -9.97 1.95 13.55
N ASN A 166 -8.89 1.17 13.54
CA ASN A 166 -7.53 1.67 13.75
C ASN A 166 -6.78 1.85 12.41
N ILE A 167 -7.51 2.00 11.31
CA ILE A 167 -6.94 2.19 9.96
C ILE A 167 -6.60 3.67 9.78
N THR A 168 -5.42 3.90 9.24
CA THR A 168 -4.97 5.23 8.83
C THR A 168 -5.62 5.64 7.52
N PHE A 169 -6.20 6.84 7.47
CA PHE A 169 -6.88 7.32 6.26
C PHE A 169 -5.91 8.07 5.34
N GLY A 170 -5.93 7.74 4.06
CA GLY A 170 -5.12 8.32 3.00
C GLY A 170 -5.94 8.62 1.75
N LEU A 171 -5.39 9.45 0.87
CA LEU A 171 -6.05 9.87 -0.36
C LEU A 171 -5.07 9.75 -1.54
N TYR A 172 -5.60 9.24 -2.64
CA TYR A 172 -4.98 9.39 -3.94
C TYR A 172 -5.47 10.66 -4.61
N HIS A 173 -4.61 11.33 -5.36
CA HIS A 173 -4.99 12.50 -6.15
C HIS A 173 -4.24 12.53 -7.48
N SER A 174 -4.96 12.55 -8.60
CA SER A 174 -4.32 12.78 -9.87
C SER A 174 -3.90 14.24 -10.03
N MET A 175 -2.63 14.43 -10.38
CA MET A 175 -2.02 15.72 -10.65
C MET A 175 -2.63 16.43 -11.85
N TYR A 176 -3.16 15.70 -12.84
CA TYR A 176 -3.70 16.24 -14.08
C TYR A 176 -5.14 15.78 -14.38
N GLU A 177 -5.74 16.44 -15.37
CA GLU A 177 -7.06 16.11 -15.89
C GLU A 177 -7.03 16.06 -17.41
N TRP A 178 -7.42 14.93 -18.01
CA TRP A 178 -7.20 14.65 -19.44
C TRP A 178 -7.66 15.77 -20.37
N PHE A 179 -8.84 16.33 -20.10
CA PHE A 179 -9.52 17.26 -21.01
C PHE A 179 -9.80 18.63 -20.37
N HIS A 180 -9.16 18.95 -19.24
CA HIS A 180 -9.35 20.25 -18.61
C HIS A 180 -8.71 21.36 -19.46
N PRO A 181 -9.45 22.43 -19.84
CA PRO A 181 -8.94 23.44 -20.78
C PRO A 181 -7.61 24.07 -20.37
N LEU A 182 -7.45 24.43 -19.09
CA LEU A 182 -6.19 25.01 -18.59
C LEU A 182 -5.02 24.02 -18.69
N TYR A 183 -5.25 22.73 -18.46
CA TYR A 183 -4.20 21.71 -18.59
C TYR A 183 -3.78 21.55 -20.04
N LEU A 184 -4.76 21.48 -20.96
CA LEU A 184 -4.50 21.39 -22.40
C LEU A 184 -3.79 22.64 -22.93
N GLU A 185 -4.11 23.83 -22.41
CA GLU A 185 -3.43 25.07 -22.75
C GLU A 185 -1.96 25.05 -22.29
N ASP A 186 -1.70 24.70 -21.04
CA ASP A 186 -0.35 24.57 -20.50
C ASP A 186 0.45 23.51 -21.28
N LYS A 187 -0.14 22.33 -21.53
CA LYS A 187 0.46 21.24 -22.33
C LYS A 187 0.82 21.69 -23.75
N LYS A 188 -0.10 22.39 -24.44
CA LYS A 188 0.13 22.93 -25.79
C LYS A 188 1.28 23.95 -25.81
N ASN A 189 1.47 24.69 -24.72
CA ASN A 189 2.58 25.62 -24.55
C ASN A 189 3.86 24.96 -24.01
N GLY A 190 3.90 23.63 -23.96
CA GLY A 190 5.06 22.87 -23.45
C GLY A 190 5.32 23.10 -21.97
N PHE A 191 4.26 23.28 -21.17
CA PHE A 191 4.29 23.48 -19.71
C PHE A 191 5.10 24.71 -19.26
N LYS A 192 5.20 25.74 -20.11
CA LYS A 192 5.87 27.02 -19.80
C LYS A 192 5.02 27.95 -18.92
N THR A 193 3.72 27.70 -18.87
CA THR A 193 2.75 28.36 -17.99
C THR A 193 2.26 27.34 -16.96
N GLN A 194 1.70 27.83 -15.85
CA GLN A 194 1.26 27.01 -14.71
C GLN A 194 -0.19 27.36 -14.34
N PHE A 195 -1.05 27.62 -15.33
CA PHE A 195 -2.43 28.01 -15.07
C PHE A 195 -3.20 26.91 -14.36
N PHE A 196 -3.10 25.68 -14.86
CA PHE A 196 -3.79 24.53 -14.29
C PHE A 196 -3.34 24.23 -12.86
N PRO A 197 -2.05 23.99 -12.55
CA PRO A 197 -1.63 23.68 -11.19
C PRO A 197 -1.98 24.81 -10.19
N ASN A 198 -1.83 26.07 -10.57
CA ASN A 198 -2.13 27.21 -9.66
C ASN A 198 -3.62 27.42 -9.40
N MET A 199 -4.48 27.16 -10.39
CA MET A 199 -5.93 27.42 -10.28
C MET A 199 -6.74 26.18 -9.90
N LYS A 200 -6.17 24.99 -10.05
CA LYS A 200 -6.88 23.70 -9.93
C LYS A 200 -6.19 22.73 -8.98
N THR A 201 -5.08 22.10 -9.39
CA THR A 201 -4.47 20.98 -8.64
C THR A 201 -3.95 21.37 -7.26
N LEU A 202 -3.14 22.44 -7.14
CA LEU A 202 -2.54 22.82 -5.86
C LEU A 202 -3.58 23.30 -4.83
N PRO A 203 -4.58 24.13 -5.19
CA PRO A 203 -5.65 24.46 -4.27
C PRO A 203 -6.48 23.26 -3.83
N GLU A 204 -6.78 22.30 -4.72
CA GLU A 204 -7.46 21.05 -4.36
C GLU A 204 -6.65 20.20 -3.38
N LEU A 205 -5.36 20.02 -3.64
CA LEU A 205 -4.46 19.29 -2.74
C LEU A 205 -4.42 19.93 -1.34
N LYS A 206 -4.33 21.26 -1.26
CA LYS A 206 -4.43 21.97 0.04
C LYS A 206 -5.79 21.78 0.68
N GLU A 207 -6.88 21.87 -0.08
CA GLU A 207 -8.24 21.69 0.43
C GLU A 207 -8.45 20.31 1.04
N ILE A 208 -8.02 19.22 0.37
CA ILE A 208 -8.18 17.87 0.91
C ILE A 208 -7.29 17.63 2.13
N VAL A 209 -6.09 18.23 2.17
CA VAL A 209 -5.18 18.12 3.32
C VAL A 209 -5.79 18.81 4.54
N GLU A 210 -6.27 20.04 4.39
CA GLU A 210 -6.87 20.82 5.47
C GLU A 210 -8.19 20.21 5.96
N THR A 211 -9.04 19.77 5.03
CA THR A 211 -10.39 19.28 5.34
C THR A 211 -10.36 17.86 5.87
N TYR A 212 -9.68 16.96 5.17
CA TYR A 212 -9.75 15.53 5.44
C TYR A 212 -8.54 15.00 6.19
N LYS A 213 -7.46 15.76 6.37
CA LYS A 213 -6.27 15.38 7.16
C LYS A 213 -5.77 13.94 6.85
N PRO A 214 -5.53 13.59 5.58
CA PRO A 214 -5.01 12.27 5.22
C PRO A 214 -3.56 12.12 5.69
N SER A 215 -3.18 10.91 6.11
CA SER A 215 -1.80 10.57 6.44
C SER A 215 -1.05 9.94 5.26
N VAL A 216 -1.71 9.73 4.12
CA VAL A 216 -1.06 9.39 2.84
C VAL A 216 -1.60 10.34 1.78
N ILE A 217 -0.72 10.99 1.03
CA ILE A 217 -1.06 11.64 -0.23
C ILE A 217 -0.35 10.86 -1.35
N TRP A 218 -1.13 10.11 -2.10
CA TRP A 218 -0.65 9.28 -3.20
C TRP A 218 -0.92 10.03 -4.51
N SER A 219 0.08 10.71 -5.07
CA SER A 219 -0.06 11.46 -6.31
C SER A 219 0.08 10.55 -7.53
N ASP A 220 -0.44 10.96 -8.68
CA ASP A 220 -0.33 10.21 -9.94
C ASP A 220 -0.60 11.10 -11.16
N GLY A 221 -0.30 10.63 -12.35
CA GLY A 221 -0.50 11.42 -13.56
C GLY A 221 0.61 12.45 -13.79
N ASP A 222 1.80 12.11 -13.33
CA ASP A 222 2.97 12.98 -13.30
C ASP A 222 3.83 12.91 -14.57
N TRP A 223 3.65 11.87 -15.39
CA TRP A 223 4.51 11.51 -16.54
C TRP A 223 4.50 12.47 -17.74
N GLU A 224 3.63 13.47 -17.77
CA GLU A 224 3.61 14.44 -18.88
C GLU A 224 4.44 15.71 -18.59
N ALA A 225 4.65 16.06 -17.32
CA ALA A 225 5.22 17.35 -16.95
C ALA A 225 6.22 17.24 -15.78
N PRO A 226 7.25 18.11 -15.75
CA PRO A 226 8.22 18.10 -14.66
C PRO A 226 7.58 18.57 -13.34
N ASP A 227 8.20 18.18 -12.23
CA ASP A 227 7.87 18.62 -10.87
C ASP A 227 7.84 20.15 -10.71
N THR A 228 8.67 20.86 -11.47
CA THR A 228 8.70 22.33 -11.53
C THR A 228 7.41 22.93 -12.08
N TYR A 229 6.77 22.31 -13.08
CA TYR A 229 5.46 22.73 -13.59
C TYR A 229 4.37 22.50 -12.54
N TRP A 230 4.42 21.37 -11.84
CA TRP A 230 3.47 21.07 -10.77
C TRP A 230 3.68 21.91 -9.50
N ASN A 231 4.85 22.53 -9.35
CA ASN A 231 5.34 23.12 -8.10
C ASN A 231 5.28 22.11 -6.93
N SER A 232 5.67 20.86 -7.23
CA SER A 232 5.56 19.75 -6.28
C SER A 232 6.40 19.98 -5.04
N THR A 233 7.66 20.42 -5.19
CA THR A 233 8.52 20.69 -4.03
C THR A 233 8.00 21.82 -3.15
N GLY A 234 7.37 22.84 -3.75
CA GLY A 234 6.70 23.91 -3.02
C GLY A 234 5.51 23.42 -2.20
N PHE A 235 4.69 22.54 -2.78
CA PHE A 235 3.59 21.90 -2.07
C PHE A 235 4.09 20.99 -0.92
N LEU A 236 5.10 20.15 -1.17
CA LEU A 236 5.65 19.24 -0.19
C LEU A 236 6.35 19.96 0.97
N ALA A 237 7.05 21.08 0.70
CA ALA A 237 7.61 21.92 1.75
C ALA A 237 6.50 22.49 2.66
N TRP A 238 5.40 22.98 2.09
CA TRP A 238 4.24 23.40 2.89
C TRP A 238 3.63 22.22 3.66
N LEU A 239 3.50 21.06 3.02
CA LEU A 239 2.93 19.84 3.62
C LEU A 239 3.71 19.42 4.87
N TYR A 240 5.04 19.47 4.83
CA TYR A 240 5.90 19.03 5.93
C TYR A 240 6.20 20.09 6.98
N ASN A 241 6.00 21.38 6.69
CA ASN A 241 6.26 22.45 7.66
C ASN A 241 4.99 22.95 8.36
N GLU A 242 3.91 23.12 7.60
CA GLU A 242 2.77 23.94 8.00
C GLU A 242 1.45 23.18 8.08
N SER A 243 1.28 22.11 7.30
CA SER A 243 0.00 21.39 7.23
C SER A 243 -0.41 20.75 8.57
N PRO A 244 -1.72 20.49 8.78
CA PRO A 244 -2.20 19.82 9.99
C PRO A 244 -1.77 18.35 10.12
N VAL A 245 -1.11 17.78 9.09
CA VAL A 245 -0.69 16.38 9.04
C VAL A 245 0.82 16.20 8.94
N LYS A 246 1.59 17.29 9.01
CA LYS A 246 3.05 17.32 8.80
C LYS A 246 3.86 16.23 9.53
N ASP A 247 3.45 15.87 10.75
CA ASP A 247 4.13 14.90 11.60
C ASP A 247 3.85 13.44 11.22
N THR A 248 2.82 13.19 10.40
CA THR A 248 2.32 11.83 10.12
C THR A 248 2.21 11.51 8.64
N VAL A 249 2.02 12.51 7.79
CA VAL A 249 1.79 12.32 6.36
C VAL A 249 3.00 11.66 5.67
N VAL A 250 2.71 10.81 4.70
CA VAL A 250 3.69 10.28 3.74
C VAL A 250 3.24 10.52 2.31
N VAL A 251 4.18 10.67 1.39
CA VAL A 251 3.93 10.80 -0.04
C VAL A 251 4.70 9.77 -0.86
N ASN A 252 4.12 9.34 -1.98
CA ASN A 252 4.80 8.48 -2.96
C ASN A 252 5.78 9.30 -3.84
N ASP A 253 6.28 8.68 -4.90
CA ASP A 253 7.32 9.19 -5.81
C ASP A 253 6.78 9.68 -7.17
N ARG A 254 5.48 10.01 -7.28
CA ARG A 254 4.84 10.39 -8.54
C ARG A 254 4.51 11.89 -8.60
N TRP A 255 5.53 12.71 -8.43
CA TRP A 255 5.40 14.17 -8.31
C TRP A 255 5.93 14.94 -9.52
N GLY A 256 6.36 14.25 -10.58
CA GLY A 256 6.77 14.84 -11.84
C GLY A 256 7.63 13.89 -12.67
N ASN A 257 7.92 14.27 -13.91
CA ASN A 257 8.86 13.54 -14.76
C ASN A 257 10.22 13.35 -14.08
N GLY A 258 10.69 12.10 -14.03
CA GLY A 258 11.98 11.74 -13.44
C GLY A 258 11.99 11.64 -11.91
N ILE A 259 10.83 11.80 -11.25
CA ILE A 259 10.69 11.63 -9.80
C ILE A 259 10.52 10.15 -9.38
N PRO A 260 9.81 9.28 -10.12
CA PRO A 260 9.67 7.87 -9.73
C PRO A 260 11.02 7.17 -9.51
N CYS A 261 11.12 6.38 -8.43
CA CYS A 261 12.33 5.77 -7.88
C CYS A 261 13.47 6.72 -7.46
N ASN A 262 13.26 8.04 -7.42
CA ASN A 262 14.29 9.02 -7.09
C ASN A 262 13.98 9.87 -5.86
N HIS A 263 12.71 10.25 -5.65
CA HIS A 263 12.29 11.13 -4.56
C HIS A 263 10.97 10.69 -3.91
N GLY A 264 10.61 11.31 -2.78
CA GLY A 264 9.39 10.99 -2.02
C GLY A 264 9.66 10.13 -0.78
N ASP A 265 8.70 10.04 0.14
CA ASP A 265 8.89 9.27 1.39
C ASP A 265 8.94 7.76 1.13
N PHE A 266 8.31 7.31 0.04
CA PHE A 266 8.42 5.93 -0.43
C PHE A 266 8.28 5.84 -1.95
N TYR A 267 8.92 4.83 -2.53
CA TYR A 267 8.90 4.60 -3.98
C TYR A 267 7.75 3.69 -4.38
N THR A 268 7.11 4.01 -5.49
CA THR A 268 6.19 3.13 -6.20
C THR A 268 6.76 2.72 -7.55
N CYS A 269 7.63 3.54 -8.16
CA CYS A 269 8.38 3.28 -9.41
C CYS A 269 7.52 3.04 -10.66
N SER A 270 6.62 2.06 -10.62
CA SER A 270 5.67 1.70 -11.67
C SER A 270 4.44 1.05 -11.05
N ASP A 271 3.38 0.87 -11.84
CA ASP A 271 2.28 0.00 -11.44
C ASP A 271 2.79 -1.43 -11.22
N HIS A 272 2.25 -2.12 -10.20
CA HIS A 272 2.61 -3.50 -9.85
C HIS A 272 4.12 -3.69 -9.58
N TYR A 273 4.79 -2.66 -9.08
CA TYR A 273 6.22 -2.71 -8.80
C TYR A 273 6.51 -3.72 -7.68
N ASN A 274 7.15 -4.84 -8.03
CA ASN A 274 7.70 -5.82 -7.09
C ASN A 274 9.13 -6.17 -7.56
N PRO A 275 10.18 -5.57 -6.97
CA PRO A 275 11.55 -5.70 -7.45
C PRO A 275 12.14 -7.10 -7.24
N GLY A 276 11.53 -7.93 -6.39
CA GLY A 276 12.03 -9.28 -6.07
C GLY A 276 13.37 -9.32 -5.33
N HIS A 277 13.92 -8.17 -4.95
CA HIS A 277 15.16 -8.02 -4.18
C HIS A 277 15.02 -6.87 -3.17
N LEU A 278 15.91 -6.82 -2.17
CA LEU A 278 15.89 -5.79 -1.14
C LEU A 278 16.22 -4.41 -1.73
N VAL A 279 15.35 -3.45 -1.47
CA VAL A 279 15.55 -2.03 -1.84
C VAL A 279 15.91 -1.23 -0.59
N THR A 280 16.85 -0.30 -0.73
CA THR A 280 17.37 0.49 0.40
C THR A 280 16.38 1.56 0.87
N HIS A 281 15.70 2.21 -0.06
CA HIS A 281 14.64 3.16 0.23
C HIS A 281 13.32 2.42 0.49
N LYS A 282 12.44 2.99 1.33
CA LYS A 282 11.10 2.44 1.52
C LYS A 282 10.34 2.47 0.19
N TRP A 283 9.54 1.45 -0.08
CA TRP A 283 8.75 1.34 -1.29
C TRP A 283 7.40 0.65 -1.03
N GLU A 284 6.49 0.76 -1.99
CA GLU A 284 5.13 0.21 -1.93
C GLU A 284 4.76 -0.49 -3.25
N ASN A 285 4.35 -1.76 -3.16
CA ASN A 285 3.76 -2.53 -4.25
C ASN A 285 2.26 -2.21 -4.34
N CYS A 286 1.90 -1.36 -5.28
CA CYS A 286 0.52 -1.05 -5.58
C CYS A 286 0.00 -1.99 -6.68
N PHE A 287 -0.97 -2.86 -6.37
CA PHE A 287 -1.49 -3.85 -7.32
C PHE A 287 -2.99 -4.14 -7.19
N THR A 288 -3.57 -4.71 -8.24
CA THR A 288 -5.02 -4.95 -8.32
C THR A 288 -5.42 -6.40 -8.02
N ILE A 289 -6.59 -6.57 -7.37
CA ILE A 289 -7.21 -7.90 -7.27
C ILE A 289 -7.78 -8.34 -8.63
N ASP A 290 -8.35 -7.43 -9.40
CA ASP A 290 -8.73 -7.67 -10.80
C ASP A 290 -7.49 -7.51 -11.68
N LYS A 291 -7.01 -8.60 -12.30
CA LYS A 291 -5.77 -8.65 -13.10
C LYS A 291 -5.78 -7.66 -14.28
N GLY A 292 -6.96 -7.20 -14.71
CA GLY A 292 -7.11 -6.33 -15.87
C GLY A 292 -7.54 -4.89 -15.59
N SER A 293 -7.86 -4.52 -14.35
CA SER A 293 -8.48 -3.21 -14.08
C SER A 293 -8.28 -2.71 -12.65
N TRP A 294 -8.13 -1.39 -12.53
CA TRP A 294 -8.17 -0.67 -11.26
C TRP A 294 -9.61 -0.48 -10.75
N GLY A 295 -10.53 0.05 -11.56
CA GLY A 295 -11.93 0.15 -11.16
C GLY A 295 -12.80 -1.01 -11.66
N PHE A 296 -14.10 -0.93 -11.38
CA PHE A 296 -15.04 -2.04 -11.53
C PHE A 296 -15.44 -2.28 -12.99
N ARG A 297 -15.15 -3.46 -13.54
CA ARG A 297 -15.64 -3.86 -14.87
C ARG A 297 -16.69 -4.97 -14.80
N ARG A 298 -17.81 -4.76 -15.50
CA ARG A 298 -18.95 -5.72 -15.54
C ARG A 298 -18.65 -7.01 -16.30
N THR A 299 -17.61 -6.99 -17.13
CA THR A 299 -17.22 -8.13 -17.96
C THR A 299 -16.26 -9.09 -17.26
N ALA A 300 -15.85 -8.79 -16.01
CA ALA A 300 -14.94 -9.63 -15.25
C ALA A 300 -15.52 -11.03 -15.00
N LYS A 301 -14.68 -12.03 -15.22
CA LYS A 301 -14.93 -13.43 -14.89
C LYS A 301 -14.08 -13.82 -13.69
N LEU A 302 -14.45 -14.91 -13.01
CA LEU A 302 -13.73 -15.39 -11.83
C LEU A 302 -12.22 -15.56 -12.07
N GLY A 303 -11.82 -16.09 -13.23
CA GLY A 303 -10.41 -16.29 -13.59
C GLY A 303 -9.61 -15.00 -13.83
N ASP A 304 -10.28 -13.85 -13.92
CA ASP A 304 -9.61 -12.56 -14.07
C ASP A 304 -9.23 -11.95 -12.72
N PHE A 305 -9.67 -12.52 -11.59
CA PHE A 305 -9.26 -12.09 -10.27
C PHE A 305 -8.09 -12.93 -9.77
N ILE A 306 -7.16 -12.33 -9.04
CA ILE A 306 -6.12 -13.09 -8.35
C ILE A 306 -6.74 -14.05 -7.33
N THR A 307 -6.13 -15.22 -7.17
CA THR A 307 -6.50 -16.12 -6.08
C THR A 307 -5.97 -15.60 -4.75
N ILE A 308 -6.43 -16.17 -3.63
CA ILE A 308 -5.90 -15.83 -2.32
C ILE A 308 -4.43 -16.24 -2.18
N GLU A 309 -4.01 -17.35 -2.78
CA GLU A 309 -2.60 -17.79 -2.83
C GLU A 309 -1.73 -16.79 -3.59
N GLU A 310 -2.21 -16.28 -4.75
CA GLU A 310 -1.52 -15.23 -5.50
C GLU A 310 -1.41 -13.94 -4.68
N LEU A 311 -2.49 -13.53 -3.99
CA LEU A 311 -2.48 -12.34 -3.12
C LEU A 311 -1.50 -12.48 -1.95
N LEU A 312 -1.53 -13.60 -1.22
CA LEU A 312 -0.62 -13.83 -0.10
C LEU A 312 0.84 -13.96 -0.55
N LYS A 313 1.09 -14.50 -1.74
CA LYS A 313 2.42 -14.50 -2.35
C LYS A 313 2.91 -13.07 -2.60
N GLU A 314 2.10 -12.21 -3.22
CA GLU A 314 2.49 -10.80 -3.43
C GLU A 314 2.75 -10.09 -2.10
N LEU A 315 1.90 -10.29 -1.10
CA LEU A 315 2.09 -9.76 0.25
C LEU A 315 3.41 -10.20 0.88
N VAL A 316 3.65 -11.51 0.97
CA VAL A 316 4.82 -12.08 1.65
C VAL A 316 6.10 -11.70 0.93
N THR A 317 6.13 -11.78 -0.40
CA THR A 317 7.32 -11.43 -1.19
C THR A 317 7.66 -9.94 -1.02
N THR A 318 6.66 -9.06 -1.12
CA THR A 318 6.80 -7.60 -0.94
C THR A 318 7.36 -7.25 0.44
N VAL A 319 6.78 -7.79 1.50
CA VAL A 319 7.21 -7.47 2.88
C VAL A 319 8.61 -8.01 3.15
N SER A 320 8.95 -9.19 2.62
CA SER A 320 10.28 -9.81 2.76
C SER A 320 11.37 -8.96 2.11
N THR A 321 11.05 -8.22 1.04
CA THR A 321 11.94 -7.30 0.32
C THR A 321 11.80 -5.83 0.76
N GLY A 322 11.10 -5.57 1.89
CA GLY A 322 11.06 -4.28 2.57
C GLY A 322 9.91 -3.35 2.17
N GLY A 323 9.04 -3.79 1.26
CA GLY A 323 7.91 -3.01 0.78
C GLY A 323 6.70 -3.03 1.71
N ASN A 324 5.75 -2.15 1.43
CA ASN A 324 4.34 -2.32 1.81
C ASN A 324 3.54 -2.79 0.59
N VAL A 325 2.41 -3.47 0.80
CA VAL A 325 1.42 -3.69 -0.26
C VAL A 325 0.29 -2.68 -0.16
N LEU A 326 -0.18 -2.18 -1.31
CA LEU A 326 -1.38 -1.39 -1.45
C LEU A 326 -2.32 -2.10 -2.44
N ILE A 327 -3.33 -2.78 -1.90
CA ILE A 327 -4.15 -3.75 -2.63
C ILE A 327 -5.42 -3.07 -3.11
N ASN A 328 -5.59 -2.97 -4.42
CA ASN A 328 -6.69 -2.23 -5.02
C ASN A 328 -7.98 -3.06 -5.18
N VAL A 329 -9.10 -2.43 -4.84
CA VAL A 329 -10.46 -2.85 -5.19
C VAL A 329 -11.16 -1.77 -6.01
N GLY A 330 -12.03 -2.21 -6.92
CA GLY A 330 -12.90 -1.33 -7.72
C GLY A 330 -14.36 -1.50 -7.30
N PRO A 331 -14.93 -0.58 -6.49
CA PRO A 331 -16.36 -0.59 -6.17
C PRO A 331 -17.23 -0.25 -7.38
N THR A 332 -18.47 -0.74 -7.34
CA THR A 332 -19.50 -0.45 -8.34
C THR A 332 -19.97 1.02 -8.27
N SER A 333 -20.50 1.58 -9.36
CA SER A 333 -21.07 2.95 -9.37
C SER A 333 -22.16 3.21 -8.33
N TYR A 334 -22.86 2.17 -7.90
CA TYR A 334 -23.89 2.25 -6.87
C TYR A 334 -23.35 2.04 -5.44
N GLY A 335 -22.03 1.94 -5.25
CA GLY A 335 -21.39 2.01 -3.92
C GLY A 335 -21.11 0.69 -3.21
N LYS A 336 -21.25 -0.45 -3.90
CA LYS A 336 -20.90 -1.76 -3.33
C LYS A 336 -19.50 -2.22 -3.73
N ILE A 337 -18.75 -2.72 -2.76
CA ILE A 337 -17.59 -3.59 -2.99
C ILE A 337 -18.13 -4.95 -3.44
N ALA A 338 -17.71 -5.43 -4.60
CA ALA A 338 -18.21 -6.71 -5.11
C ALA A 338 -17.81 -7.88 -4.18
N PRO A 339 -18.68 -8.90 -4.01
CA PRO A 339 -18.40 -10.01 -3.08
C PRO A 339 -17.06 -10.71 -3.30
N ILE A 340 -16.56 -10.78 -4.53
CA ILE A 340 -15.25 -11.38 -4.83
C ILE A 340 -14.08 -10.56 -4.23
N PHE A 341 -14.18 -9.24 -4.23
CA PHE A 341 -13.18 -8.38 -3.57
C PHE A 341 -13.27 -8.54 -2.06
N GLU A 342 -14.48 -8.49 -1.50
CA GLU A 342 -14.69 -8.69 -0.06
C GLU A 342 -14.19 -10.06 0.42
N GLU A 343 -14.44 -11.12 -0.35
CA GLU A 343 -13.95 -12.47 -0.06
C GLU A 343 -12.42 -12.49 0.06
N ARG A 344 -11.70 -11.97 -0.95
CA ARG A 344 -10.23 -11.92 -0.94
C ARG A 344 -9.69 -11.11 0.23
N LEU A 345 -10.31 -9.96 0.52
CA LEU A 345 -9.94 -9.12 1.65
C LEU A 345 -10.12 -9.84 2.98
N ARG A 346 -11.29 -10.47 3.22
CA ARG A 346 -11.55 -11.20 4.47
C ARG A 346 -10.71 -12.47 4.61
N GLN A 347 -10.42 -13.17 3.52
CA GLN A 347 -9.50 -14.30 3.50
C GLN A 347 -8.08 -13.87 3.92
N MET A 348 -7.57 -12.78 3.33
CA MET A 348 -6.29 -12.18 3.74
C MET A 348 -6.30 -11.80 5.22
N GLY A 349 -7.34 -11.12 5.70
CA GLY A 349 -7.42 -10.72 7.10
C GLY A 349 -7.51 -11.89 8.08
N SER A 350 -8.17 -12.98 7.69
CA SER A 350 -8.21 -14.22 8.48
C SER A 350 -6.80 -14.83 8.60
N TRP A 351 -6.03 -14.81 7.51
CA TRP A 351 -4.63 -15.25 7.53
C TRP A 351 -3.74 -14.32 8.38
N LEU A 352 -3.88 -12.99 8.24
CA LEU A 352 -3.13 -11.98 8.99
C LEU A 352 -3.44 -12.01 10.49
N LYS A 353 -4.64 -12.44 10.90
CA LYS A 353 -4.98 -12.62 12.33
C LYS A 353 -4.10 -13.69 13.00
N VAL A 354 -3.67 -14.70 12.24
CA VAL A 354 -2.83 -15.80 12.74
C VAL A 354 -1.34 -15.50 12.53
N ASN A 355 -1.00 -15.02 11.34
CA ASN A 355 0.39 -14.89 10.87
C ASN A 355 0.92 -13.45 10.93
N GLY A 356 0.15 -12.51 11.47
CA GLY A 356 0.44 -11.09 11.44
C GLY A 356 1.74 -10.68 12.14
N GLU A 357 2.23 -11.45 13.12
CA GLU A 357 3.52 -11.17 13.77
C GLU A 357 4.72 -11.30 12.81
N ALA A 358 4.59 -12.08 11.73
CA ALA A 358 5.60 -12.17 10.67
C ALA A 358 5.53 -11.02 9.66
N ILE A 359 4.44 -10.25 9.67
CA ILE A 359 4.17 -9.17 8.72
C ILE A 359 4.31 -7.82 9.39
N TYR A 360 3.42 -7.48 10.32
CA TYR A 360 3.40 -6.14 10.91
C TYR A 360 4.65 -5.88 11.73
N SER A 361 5.23 -4.67 11.57
CA SER A 361 6.47 -4.26 12.23
C SER A 361 7.70 -5.17 11.98
N SER A 362 7.60 -6.15 11.07
CA SER A 362 8.74 -6.97 10.69
C SER A 362 9.70 -6.18 9.79
N ILE A 363 10.93 -6.66 9.73
CA ILE A 363 11.97 -6.14 8.86
C ILE A 363 12.46 -7.24 7.91
N PRO A 364 13.00 -6.88 6.73
CA PRO A 364 13.69 -7.84 5.88
C PRO A 364 14.78 -8.57 6.65
N TRP A 365 14.79 -9.90 6.57
CA TRP A 365 15.89 -10.68 7.13
C TRP A 365 17.12 -10.61 6.21
N LYS A 366 18.28 -11.09 6.66
CA LYS A 366 19.52 -11.13 5.85
C LYS A 366 19.39 -11.97 4.56
N TYR A 367 18.37 -12.83 4.49
CA TYR A 367 17.95 -13.55 3.29
C TYR A 367 16.48 -13.23 3.05
N GLN A 368 16.11 -12.78 1.85
CA GLN A 368 14.71 -12.50 1.48
C GLN A 368 13.98 -13.80 1.09
N ASN A 369 14.61 -14.62 0.26
CA ASN A 369 14.09 -15.91 -0.23
C ASN A 369 15.07 -17.02 0.16
N ASP A 370 14.58 -18.23 0.43
CA ASP A 370 15.42 -19.35 0.82
C ASP A 370 16.29 -19.85 -0.32
N THR A 371 17.52 -20.24 0.00
CA THR A 371 18.52 -20.65 -0.98
C THR A 371 18.32 -22.07 -1.52
N ILE A 372 17.44 -22.87 -0.92
CA ILE A 372 17.09 -24.23 -1.39
C ILE A 372 15.62 -24.29 -1.78
N ASN A 373 14.71 -23.78 -0.94
CA ASN A 373 13.29 -23.82 -1.18
C ASN A 373 12.75 -22.46 -1.62
N SER A 374 12.69 -22.22 -2.93
CA SER A 374 12.25 -20.94 -3.50
C SER A 374 10.81 -20.53 -3.14
N ASN A 375 10.01 -21.44 -2.57
CA ASN A 375 8.67 -21.13 -2.04
C ASN A 375 8.70 -20.58 -0.61
N VAL A 376 9.87 -20.38 0.00
CA VAL A 376 10.00 -19.84 1.36
C VAL A 376 10.62 -18.45 1.33
N TRP A 377 9.90 -17.49 1.91
CA TRP A 377 10.32 -16.10 2.04
C TRP A 377 10.42 -15.69 3.50
N TYR A 378 11.36 -14.80 3.81
CA TYR A 378 11.71 -14.50 5.18
C TYR A 378 11.55 -13.04 5.58
N THR A 379 11.05 -12.87 6.80
CA THR A 379 11.08 -11.63 7.58
C THR A 379 11.71 -11.91 8.95
N SER A 380 12.01 -10.86 9.69
CA SER A 380 12.53 -10.93 11.06
C SER A 380 11.77 -9.96 11.96
N SER A 381 11.64 -10.31 13.24
CA SER A 381 11.24 -9.34 14.25
C SER A 381 12.30 -8.24 14.34
N LYS A 382 11.87 -7.02 14.70
CA LYS A 382 12.74 -5.83 14.75
C LYS A 382 13.91 -5.97 15.73
N ASP A 383 13.72 -6.72 16.81
CA ASP A 383 14.75 -7.04 17.81
C ASP A 383 15.69 -8.18 17.38
N GLY A 384 15.40 -8.85 16.26
CA GLY A 384 16.17 -9.99 15.76
C GLY A 384 15.98 -11.28 16.57
N ALA A 385 15.04 -11.33 17.51
CA ALA A 385 14.78 -12.51 18.33
C ALA A 385 14.13 -13.66 17.55
N SER A 386 13.30 -13.32 16.56
CA SER A 386 12.54 -14.27 15.73
C SER A 386 12.77 -14.04 14.25
N VAL A 387 12.96 -15.12 13.50
CA VAL A 387 12.90 -15.14 12.04
C VAL A 387 11.66 -15.92 11.61
N TYR A 388 11.00 -15.47 10.57
CA TYR A 388 9.76 -16.05 10.07
C TYR A 388 9.96 -16.54 8.65
N GLY A 389 9.76 -17.84 8.39
CA GLY A 389 9.77 -18.43 7.06
C GLY A 389 8.36 -18.73 6.58
N SER A 390 7.87 -17.92 5.63
CA SER A 390 6.56 -18.07 5.01
C SER A 390 6.64 -19.04 3.84
N LEU A 391 6.11 -20.25 4.01
CA LEU A 391 6.01 -21.29 2.99
C LEU A 391 4.75 -21.07 2.14
N LEU A 392 4.93 -20.77 0.86
CA LEU A 392 3.84 -20.48 -0.09
C LEU A 392 3.10 -21.72 -0.61
N VAL A 393 3.73 -22.90 -0.55
CA VAL A 393 3.14 -24.15 -1.06
C VAL A 393 3.45 -25.28 -0.10
N TRP A 394 2.40 -25.92 0.44
CA TRP A 394 2.59 -27.08 1.30
C TRP A 394 3.05 -28.30 0.48
N PRO A 395 4.04 -29.06 0.96
CA PRO A 395 4.48 -30.27 0.27
C PRO A 395 3.43 -31.39 0.36
N ASN A 396 3.07 -31.99 -0.78
CA ASN A 396 2.06 -33.07 -0.83
C ASN A 396 2.62 -34.49 -0.58
N ASN A 397 3.93 -34.71 -0.74
CA ASN A 397 4.53 -36.06 -0.75
C ASN A 397 5.84 -36.16 0.08
N THR A 398 5.98 -35.34 1.12
CA THR A 398 7.11 -35.43 2.04
C THR A 398 6.68 -35.05 3.45
N THR A 399 7.32 -35.66 4.44
CA THR A 399 7.17 -35.30 5.85
C THR A 399 8.26 -34.34 6.31
N GLU A 400 9.06 -33.81 5.39
CA GLU A 400 10.19 -32.92 5.69
C GLU A 400 10.21 -31.70 4.78
N ILE A 401 10.60 -30.56 5.36
CA ILE A 401 10.90 -29.32 4.64
C ILE A 401 12.39 -29.01 4.81
N THR A 402 13.08 -28.88 3.69
CA THR A 402 14.50 -28.49 3.66
C THR A 402 14.64 -27.01 3.36
N LEU A 403 15.37 -26.29 4.21
CA LEU A 403 15.67 -24.88 4.11
C LEU A 403 17.19 -24.68 4.06
N GLY A 404 17.68 -23.76 3.24
CA GLY A 404 19.10 -23.48 3.10
C GLY A 404 19.61 -22.32 3.95
N ALA A 405 18.77 -21.33 4.23
CA ALA A 405 19.19 -20.08 4.87
C ALA A 405 19.34 -20.14 6.40
N PRO A 406 18.43 -20.78 7.16
CA PRO A 406 18.53 -20.84 8.63
C PRO A 406 19.74 -21.65 9.07
N VAL A 407 20.51 -21.10 10.01
CA VAL A 407 21.63 -21.81 10.66
C VAL A 407 21.21 -22.08 12.09
N SER A 408 21.10 -23.35 12.47
CA SER A 408 20.68 -23.73 13.81
C SER A 408 21.78 -23.55 14.86
N SER A 409 21.36 -23.46 16.11
CA SER A 409 22.18 -23.55 17.32
C SER A 409 21.60 -24.63 18.25
N ALA A 410 22.31 -24.95 19.34
CA ALA A 410 21.82 -25.92 20.32
C ALA A 410 20.51 -25.50 21.01
N SER A 411 20.18 -24.21 21.01
CA SER A 411 18.95 -23.65 21.61
C SER A 411 17.86 -23.34 20.58
N THR A 412 18.07 -23.65 19.30
CA THR A 412 17.11 -23.29 18.26
C THR A 412 15.77 -23.98 18.46
N THR A 413 14.71 -23.17 18.44
CA THR A 413 13.32 -23.64 18.51
C THR A 413 12.62 -23.30 17.20
N VAL A 414 11.82 -24.23 16.70
CA VAL A 414 11.03 -24.08 15.48
C VAL A 414 9.58 -24.34 15.83
N THR A 415 8.69 -23.41 15.52
CA THR A 415 7.23 -23.58 15.68
C THR A 415 6.52 -23.22 14.38
N LEU A 416 5.29 -23.69 14.21
CA LEU A 416 4.41 -23.26 13.12
C LEU A 416 3.31 -22.38 13.71
N LEU A 417 3.20 -21.14 13.24
CA LEU A 417 2.14 -20.24 13.69
C LEU A 417 0.76 -20.83 13.34
N GLY A 418 -0.21 -20.67 14.24
CA GLY A 418 -1.55 -21.23 14.07
C GLY A 418 -1.64 -22.76 14.22
N SER A 419 -0.59 -23.42 14.71
CA SER A 419 -0.58 -24.87 14.98
C SER A 419 -0.53 -25.19 16.47
N ASN A 420 -1.23 -26.25 16.88
CA ASN A 420 -1.18 -26.80 18.23
C ASN A 420 -0.09 -27.87 18.42
N ALA A 421 0.77 -28.09 17.41
CA ALA A 421 1.79 -29.14 17.44
C ALA A 421 2.93 -28.89 18.44
N GLY A 422 3.06 -27.67 18.98
CA GLY A 422 4.21 -27.26 19.79
C GLY A 422 5.50 -27.14 18.98
N PRO A 423 6.68 -27.14 19.63
CA PRO A 423 7.96 -27.15 18.94
C PRO A 423 8.13 -28.33 18.00
N LEU A 424 8.50 -28.06 16.76
CA LEU A 424 8.73 -29.04 15.72
C LEU A 424 10.13 -29.66 15.85
N LYS A 425 10.25 -30.93 15.50
CA LYS A 425 11.55 -31.59 15.38
C LYS A 425 12.27 -31.09 14.14
N TRP A 426 13.57 -30.89 14.24
CA TRP A 426 14.41 -30.48 13.13
C TRP A 426 15.82 -31.03 13.30
N ARG A 427 16.59 -31.04 12.21
CA ARG A 427 18.03 -31.33 12.21
C ARG A 427 18.78 -30.35 11.31
N ALA A 428 20.05 -30.10 11.60
CA ALA A 428 20.90 -29.34 10.71
C ALA A 428 21.05 -30.07 9.36
N ALA A 429 20.93 -29.35 8.25
CA ALA A 429 21.12 -29.93 6.92
C ALA A 429 22.63 -30.14 6.62
N SER A 430 23.48 -29.26 7.15
CA SER A 430 24.93 -29.35 7.07
C SER A 430 25.60 -28.55 8.20
N GLU A 431 26.91 -28.74 8.41
CA GLU A 431 27.68 -27.93 9.37
C GLU A 431 27.76 -26.45 8.99
N SER A 432 27.65 -26.12 7.70
CA SER A 432 27.78 -24.76 7.17
C SER A 432 26.45 -24.00 7.07
N GLY A 433 25.33 -24.65 7.37
CA GLY A 433 23.99 -24.06 7.41
C GLY A 433 22.88 -24.99 6.92
N GLY A 434 21.67 -24.45 6.89
CA GLY A 434 20.46 -25.14 6.48
C GLY A 434 19.82 -25.99 7.58
N MET A 435 18.55 -26.27 7.41
CA MET A 435 17.70 -26.96 8.38
C MET A 435 16.71 -27.87 7.65
N ILE A 436 16.50 -29.06 8.20
CA ILE A 436 15.44 -29.98 7.77
C ILE A 436 14.43 -30.07 8.91
N ILE A 437 13.19 -29.64 8.65
CA ILE A 437 12.08 -29.60 9.61
C ILE A 437 11.18 -30.80 9.36
N ASP A 438 10.88 -31.58 10.41
CA ASP A 438 9.93 -32.68 10.38
C ASP A 438 8.50 -32.15 10.59
N ILE A 439 7.66 -32.31 9.56
CA ILE A 439 6.26 -31.90 9.54
C ILE A 439 5.29 -33.08 9.67
N SER A 440 5.76 -34.30 9.94
CA SER A 440 4.93 -35.51 10.05
C SER A 440 3.82 -35.40 11.10
N ASN A 441 4.05 -34.64 12.17
CA ASN A 441 3.08 -34.45 13.26
C ASN A 441 2.08 -33.31 13.01
N ILE A 442 2.19 -32.61 11.87
CA ILE A 442 1.31 -31.49 11.54
C ILE A 442 0.05 -32.03 10.87
N LYS A 443 -1.08 -31.81 11.54
CA LYS A 443 -2.40 -32.17 11.03
C LYS A 443 -2.98 -30.96 10.31
N MET A 444 -2.97 -30.97 8.97
CA MET A 444 -3.43 -29.84 8.15
C MET A 444 -4.84 -29.35 8.51
N TYR A 445 -5.78 -30.27 8.78
CA TYR A 445 -7.15 -29.94 9.19
C TYR A 445 -7.27 -29.21 10.54
N SER A 446 -6.19 -29.14 11.32
CA SER A 446 -6.16 -28.48 12.63
C SER A 446 -5.43 -27.13 12.61
N LEU A 447 -4.91 -26.72 11.46
CA LEU A 447 -4.24 -25.44 11.31
C LEU A 447 -5.27 -24.30 11.31
N ALA A 448 -4.94 -23.22 12.02
CA ALA A 448 -5.77 -22.02 12.06
C ALA A 448 -5.60 -21.12 10.81
N SER A 449 -4.70 -21.48 9.89
CA SER A 449 -4.45 -20.76 8.64
C SER A 449 -4.28 -21.69 7.45
N ASP A 450 -4.80 -21.24 6.30
CA ASP A 450 -4.67 -21.90 4.99
C ASP A 450 -3.73 -21.12 4.06
N TRP A 451 -3.47 -21.69 2.87
CA TRP A 451 -2.79 -21.09 1.70
C TRP A 451 -1.30 -20.78 1.84
N THR A 452 -0.85 -20.28 2.98
CA THR A 452 0.55 -19.96 3.27
C THR A 452 0.83 -20.22 4.75
N TRP A 453 1.96 -20.85 5.06
CA TRP A 453 2.26 -21.35 6.41
C TRP A 453 3.56 -20.74 6.95
N VAL A 454 3.52 -20.18 8.15
CA VAL A 454 4.65 -19.42 8.70
C VAL A 454 5.36 -20.18 9.81
N PHE A 455 6.59 -20.62 9.52
CA PHE A 455 7.48 -21.17 10.52
C PHE A 455 8.18 -20.04 11.28
N LYS A 456 8.15 -20.09 12.61
CA LYS A 456 8.89 -19.18 13.48
C LYS A 456 10.15 -19.88 13.99
N PHE A 457 11.28 -19.24 13.79
CA PHE A 457 12.60 -19.68 14.22
C PHE A 457 13.11 -18.74 15.32
N GLU A 458 13.43 -19.30 16.47
CA GLU A 458 13.99 -18.58 17.60
C GLU A 458 15.38 -19.15 17.94
N HIS A 459 16.27 -18.28 18.43
CA HIS A 459 17.63 -18.64 18.82
C HIS A 459 18.44 -19.33 17.70
N ILE A 460 18.30 -18.87 16.46
CA ILE A 460 19.15 -19.31 15.35
C ILE A 460 20.55 -18.67 15.45
N SER A 461 21.57 -19.32 14.88
CA SER A 461 22.94 -18.82 14.88
C SER A 461 23.09 -17.60 13.96
N SER A 462 23.78 -16.56 14.47
CA SER A 462 24.20 -15.40 13.68
C SER A 462 25.47 -15.64 12.85
N VAL A 463 26.21 -16.73 13.12
CA VAL A 463 27.52 -17.03 12.53
C VAL A 463 27.39 -18.18 11.53
N LYS A 464 27.78 -17.96 10.26
CA LYS A 464 28.15 -19.08 9.37
C LYS A 464 29.35 -19.76 10.00
N SER A 465 29.26 -21.04 10.35
CA SER A 465 30.37 -21.75 10.98
C SER A 465 31.64 -21.54 10.14
N LYS A 466 32.68 -20.96 10.75
CA LYS A 466 33.98 -20.87 10.11
C LYS A 466 34.48 -22.31 9.95
N ILE A 467 34.56 -22.77 8.70
CA ILE A 467 35.21 -24.03 8.36
C ILE A 467 36.60 -24.01 8.99
N LYS A 468 36.82 -24.81 10.04
CA LYS A 468 38.17 -25.19 10.43
C LYS A 468 38.70 -26.05 9.29
N LYS A 469 39.51 -25.45 8.42
CA LYS A 469 40.40 -26.24 7.56
C LYS A 469 41.22 -27.11 8.50
N HIS A 470 41.00 -28.41 8.46
CA HIS A 470 41.91 -29.38 9.05
C HIS A 470 43.29 -29.14 8.41
N GLU A 471 44.22 -28.65 9.21
CA GLU A 471 45.65 -28.82 8.94
C GLU A 471 45.92 -30.32 9.09
N THR A 472 46.02 -31.01 7.97
CA THR A 472 46.71 -32.31 7.89
C THR A 472 48.21 -32.04 7.96
N LEU A 473 48.84 -32.58 9.01
CA LEU A 473 50.27 -32.82 9.13
C LEU A 473 50.77 -33.77 8.03
#